data_AF-A0A2N6C3E4-F1
#
_entry.id   AF-A0A2N6C3E4-F1
#
_cell.length_a   1.000
_cell.length_b   1.000
_cell.length_c   1.000
_cell.angle_alpha   90.00
_cell.angle_beta   90.00
_cell.angle_gamma   90.00
#
_symmetry.space_group_name_H-M   'P 1'
#
loop_
_entity.id
_entity.type
_entity.pdbx_description
1 polymer ?
#
loop_
_entity_poly.entity_id
_entity_poly.type
_entity_poly.pdbx_seq_one_letter_code
_entity_poly.pdbx_strand_id
1 'polypeptide(L)'
;MKIFKILLISTVAIFILSSTVAAKDFGWTRNFNKEAKSAPVVFRSKLAARFDLSDIQVIALRNIFASPADAYIMLRLGEMQEGGLKKLSKETAIEAVNKYRLNRGKGWYKLAEILGVETESKEFLALKLGHDLEGGSKQDQVAYSNYGRGKDRLFD
;
A
#
# COMPACT_ATOMS: atom_id res chain seq x y z
N MET A 1 -36.68 -31.21 19.49
CA MET A 1 -35.48 -30.56 20.06
C MET A 1 -34.14 -30.94 19.42
N LYS A 2 -33.99 -32.10 18.75
CA LYS A 2 -32.72 -32.52 18.12
C LYS A 2 -32.46 -31.80 16.77
N ILE A 3 -33.49 -31.64 15.94
CA ILE A 3 -33.42 -30.91 14.66
C ILE A 3 -33.11 -29.41 14.82
N PHE A 4 -33.66 -28.76 15.86
CA PHE A 4 -33.34 -27.36 16.20
C PHE A 4 -31.86 -27.18 16.59
N LYS A 5 -31.26 -28.15 17.28
CA LYS A 5 -29.82 -28.13 17.62
C LYS A 5 -28.95 -28.29 16.38
N ILE A 6 -29.34 -29.13 15.43
CA ILE A 6 -28.60 -29.35 14.17
C ILE A 6 -28.67 -28.10 13.27
N LEU A 7 -29.85 -27.47 13.15
CA LEU A 7 -30.03 -26.19 12.46
C LEU A 7 -29.22 -25.07 13.12
N LEU A 8 -29.19 -25.00 14.46
CA LEU A 8 -28.40 -24.00 15.19
C LEU A 8 -26.89 -24.16 14.94
N ILE A 9 -26.39 -25.41 14.97
CA ILE A 9 -24.97 -25.72 14.72
C ILE A 9 -24.59 -25.39 13.26
N SER A 10 -25.46 -25.70 12.30
CA SER A 10 -25.21 -25.39 10.89
C SER A 10 -25.22 -23.88 10.61
N THR A 11 -26.02 -23.10 11.35
CA THR A 11 -26.07 -21.63 11.19
C THR A 11 -24.83 -20.95 11.79
N VAL A 12 -24.28 -21.48 12.88
CA VAL A 12 -23.03 -20.97 13.50
C VAL A 12 -21.80 -21.23 12.62
N ALA A 13 -21.76 -22.34 11.87
CA ALA A 13 -20.64 -22.65 10.98
C ALA A 13 -20.52 -21.69 9.77
N ILE A 14 -21.63 -21.07 9.34
CA ILE A 14 -21.66 -20.14 8.21
C ILE A 14 -21.17 -18.73 8.61
N PHE A 15 -21.29 -18.36 9.90
CA PHE A 15 -20.82 -17.07 10.43
C PHE A 15 -19.30 -16.95 10.59
N ILE A 16 -18.53 -18.04 10.41
CA ILE A 16 -17.05 -18.03 10.54
C ILE A 16 -16.36 -17.51 9.27
N LEU A 17 -17.11 -17.26 8.18
CA LEU A 17 -16.66 -16.41 7.08
C LEU A 17 -16.75 -14.95 7.52
N SER A 18 -16.07 -14.60 8.61
CA SER A 18 -15.82 -13.22 8.99
C SER A 18 -15.15 -12.55 7.82
N SER A 19 -15.92 -11.72 7.13
CA SER A 19 -15.43 -10.72 6.20
C SER A 19 -14.24 -10.04 6.87
N THR A 20 -13.03 -10.35 6.43
CA THR A 20 -11.91 -9.45 6.68
C THR A 20 -12.27 -8.21 5.88
N VAL A 21 -12.93 -7.26 6.55
CA VAL A 21 -12.97 -5.89 6.08
C VAL A 21 -11.52 -5.47 6.13
N ALA A 22 -10.80 -5.73 5.04
CA ALA A 22 -9.51 -5.14 4.77
C ALA A 22 -9.80 -3.64 4.74
N ALA A 23 -9.64 -3.00 5.89
CA ALA A 23 -9.69 -1.56 6.01
C ALA A 23 -8.74 -1.06 4.94
N LYS A 24 -9.31 -0.42 3.92
CA LYS A 24 -8.56 0.03 2.76
C LYS A 24 -7.74 1.23 3.22
N ASP A 25 -6.62 0.96 3.88
CA ASP A 25 -5.82 1.96 4.60
C ASP A 25 -5.39 3.12 3.69
N PHE A 26 -5.24 2.85 2.40
CA PHE A 26 -4.87 3.82 1.39
C PHE A 26 -6.07 4.11 0.48
N GLY A 27 -6.79 5.19 0.76
CA GLY A 27 -8.02 5.57 0.04
C GLY A 27 -7.82 5.83 -1.46
N TRP A 28 -6.63 6.29 -1.84
CA TRP A 28 -6.26 6.63 -3.22
C TRP A 28 -6.07 5.40 -4.14
N THR A 29 -5.89 4.21 -3.58
CA THR A 29 -5.53 2.98 -4.33
C THR A 29 -6.54 2.58 -5.39
N ARG A 30 -7.82 2.92 -5.22
CA ARG A 30 -8.86 2.65 -6.22
C ARG A 30 -8.60 3.38 -7.53
N ASN A 31 -8.32 4.68 -7.45
CA ASN A 31 -8.11 5.52 -8.63
C ASN A 31 -6.78 5.18 -9.28
N PHE A 32 -5.74 4.95 -8.47
CA PHE A 32 -4.43 4.49 -8.94
C PHE A 32 -4.51 3.19 -9.74
N ASN A 33 -5.23 2.18 -9.23
CA ASN A 33 -5.44 0.93 -9.95
C ASN A 33 -6.25 1.11 -11.25
N LYS A 34 -7.20 2.06 -11.27
CA LYS A 34 -7.96 2.40 -12.48
C LYS A 34 -7.06 3.04 -13.54
N GLU A 35 -6.22 4.00 -13.15
CA GLU A 35 -5.24 4.66 -14.04
C GLU A 35 -4.26 3.63 -14.63
N ALA A 36 -3.72 2.76 -13.77
CA ALA A 36 -2.82 1.69 -14.19
C ALA A 36 -3.45 0.75 -15.24
N LYS A 37 -4.77 0.52 -15.13
CA LYS A 37 -5.52 -0.29 -16.10
C LYS A 37 -5.83 0.46 -17.39
N SER A 38 -6.14 1.76 -17.33
CA SER A 38 -6.47 2.56 -18.51
C SER A 38 -5.25 2.94 -19.35
N ALA A 39 -4.08 3.13 -18.72
CA ALA A 39 -2.86 3.57 -19.39
C ALA A 39 -1.64 2.73 -18.95
N PRO A 40 -1.62 1.41 -19.22
CA PRO A 40 -0.64 0.49 -18.62
C PRO A 40 0.81 0.75 -19.07
N VAL A 41 1.03 1.26 -20.29
CA VAL A 41 2.39 1.60 -20.76
C VAL A 41 2.91 2.83 -20.02
N VAL A 42 2.12 3.92 -20.01
CA VAL A 42 2.47 5.17 -19.32
C VAL A 42 2.69 4.92 -17.84
N PHE A 43 1.81 4.15 -17.19
CA PHE A 43 1.95 3.79 -15.78
C PHE A 43 3.26 3.05 -15.49
N ARG A 44 3.62 2.06 -16.32
CA ARG A 44 4.88 1.33 -16.17
C ARG A 44 6.09 2.24 -16.33
N SER A 45 6.08 3.14 -17.31
CA SER A 45 7.17 4.11 -17.51
C SER A 45 7.32 5.06 -16.32
N LYS A 46 6.20 5.56 -15.75
CA LYS A 46 6.22 6.37 -14.53
C LYS A 46 6.82 5.59 -13.34
N LEU A 47 6.45 4.32 -13.18
CA LEU A 47 6.94 3.47 -12.09
C LEU A 47 8.43 3.16 -12.24
N ALA A 48 8.85 2.81 -13.45
CA ALA A 48 10.25 2.60 -13.81
C ALA A 48 11.10 3.82 -13.47
N ALA A 49 10.67 5.00 -13.95
CA ALA A 49 11.38 6.26 -13.73
C ALA A 49 11.44 6.65 -12.25
N ARG A 50 10.36 6.47 -11.50
CA ARG A 50 10.32 6.90 -10.09
C ARG A 50 11.21 6.05 -9.19
N PHE A 51 11.22 4.74 -9.38
CA PHE A 51 11.92 3.80 -8.50
C PHE A 51 13.25 3.31 -9.09
N ASP A 52 13.71 3.90 -10.19
CA ASP A 52 14.94 3.51 -10.89
C ASP A 52 14.94 2.00 -11.24
N LEU A 53 13.79 1.52 -11.72
CA LEU A 53 13.58 0.12 -12.09
C LEU A 53 13.69 -0.07 -13.61
N SER A 54 14.24 -1.19 -14.02
CA SER A 54 14.16 -1.63 -15.42
C SER A 54 12.73 -2.04 -15.80
N ASP A 55 12.40 -1.95 -17.08
CA ASP A 55 11.11 -2.41 -17.61
C ASP A 55 10.80 -3.88 -17.26
N ILE A 56 11.83 -4.74 -17.24
CA ILE A 56 11.70 -6.15 -16.87
C ILE A 56 11.30 -6.28 -15.39
N GLN A 57 11.93 -5.52 -14.51
CA GLN A 57 11.57 -5.49 -13.08
C GLN A 57 10.14 -5.01 -12.89
N VAL A 58 9.73 -3.94 -13.58
CA VAL A 58 8.36 -3.42 -13.50
C VAL A 58 7.33 -4.45 -13.99
N ILE A 59 7.62 -5.18 -15.07
CA ILE A 59 6.74 -6.25 -15.56
C ILE A 59 6.63 -7.38 -14.53
N ALA A 60 7.75 -7.74 -13.89
CA ALA A 60 7.76 -8.80 -12.88
C ALA A 60 6.88 -8.48 -11.66
N LEU A 61 6.75 -7.20 -11.27
CA LEU A 61 5.90 -6.77 -10.15
C LEU A 61 4.44 -7.24 -10.31
N ARG A 62 3.92 -7.29 -11.55
CA ARG A 62 2.55 -7.75 -11.83
C ARG A 62 2.29 -9.19 -11.38
N ASN A 63 3.32 -10.04 -11.42
CA ASN A 63 3.19 -11.44 -11.03
C ASN A 63 3.33 -11.66 -9.51
N ILE A 64 3.84 -10.65 -8.80
CA ILE A 64 4.12 -10.70 -7.36
C ILE A 64 2.98 -10.08 -6.57
N PHE A 65 2.53 -8.89 -6.98
CA PHE A 65 1.57 -8.07 -6.25
C PHE A 65 0.15 -8.27 -6.78
N ALA A 66 -0.83 -8.27 -5.86
CA ALA A 66 -2.23 -8.44 -6.23
C ALA A 66 -2.79 -7.26 -7.03
N SER A 67 -2.20 -6.07 -6.89
CA SER A 67 -2.60 -4.88 -7.62
C SER A 67 -1.41 -3.94 -7.90
N PRO A 68 -1.50 -3.05 -8.91
CA PRO A 68 -0.52 -2.00 -9.13
C PRO A 68 -0.28 -1.12 -7.88
N ALA A 69 -1.34 -0.80 -7.14
CA ALA A 69 -1.24 -0.04 -5.90
C ALA A 69 -0.46 -0.79 -4.82
N ASP A 70 -0.67 -2.09 -4.67
CA ASP A 70 0.09 -2.92 -3.73
C ASP A 70 1.58 -2.87 -4.04
N ALA A 71 1.94 -2.99 -5.32
CA ALA A 71 3.33 -2.89 -5.76
C ALA A 71 3.91 -1.52 -5.40
N TYR A 72 3.21 -0.44 -5.72
CA TYR A 72 3.65 0.92 -5.41
C TYR A 72 3.80 1.15 -3.90
N ILE A 73 2.83 0.75 -3.08
CA ILE A 73 2.89 0.90 -1.61
C ILE A 73 4.11 0.17 -1.08
N MET A 74 4.34 -1.07 -1.52
CA MET A 74 5.45 -1.87 -1.02
C MET A 74 6.81 -1.32 -1.44
N LEU A 75 6.94 -0.75 -2.65
CA LEU A 75 8.13 -0.02 -3.05
C LEU A 75 8.34 1.24 -2.20
N ARG A 76 7.27 2.00 -1.89
CA ARG A 76 7.34 3.15 -0.98
C ARG A 76 7.71 2.75 0.45
N LEU A 77 7.19 1.65 0.98
CA LEU A 77 7.60 1.14 2.29
C LEU A 77 9.06 0.69 2.29
N GLY A 78 9.55 0.14 1.17
CA GLY A 78 10.98 -0.14 0.97
C GLY A 78 11.86 1.12 1.05
N GLU A 79 11.39 2.26 0.53
CA GLU A 79 12.08 3.55 0.70
C GLU A 79 12.09 4.04 2.16
N MET A 80 11.15 3.61 3.00
CA MET A 80 10.96 4.12 4.36
C MET A 80 11.57 3.21 5.45
N GLN A 81 12.25 2.13 5.07
CA GLN A 81 12.81 1.18 6.02
C GLN A 81 13.84 1.87 6.94
N GLU A 82 13.89 1.42 8.20
CA GLU A 82 14.82 1.93 9.22
C GLU A 82 14.56 3.40 9.63
N GLY A 83 13.30 3.84 9.61
CA GLY A 83 12.87 5.12 10.19
C GLY A 83 13.18 6.37 9.37
N GLY A 84 13.41 6.24 8.05
CA GLY A 84 13.62 7.40 7.20
C GLY A 84 13.50 7.12 5.72
N LEU A 85 13.33 8.18 4.92
CA LEU A 85 13.25 8.08 3.46
C LEU A 85 14.64 7.91 2.84
N LYS A 86 14.89 6.74 2.27
CA LYS A 86 16.11 6.36 1.56
C LYS A 86 15.77 6.01 0.11
N LYS A 87 16.76 6.12 -0.78
CA LYS A 87 16.61 5.61 -2.14
C LYS A 87 16.34 4.10 -2.06
N LEU A 88 15.31 3.64 -2.78
CA LEU A 88 15.02 2.21 -2.89
C LEU A 88 16.25 1.50 -3.47
N SER A 89 16.82 0.59 -2.69
CA SER A 89 17.91 -0.28 -3.12
C SER A 89 17.34 -1.61 -3.62
N LYS A 90 18.19 -2.41 -4.27
CA LYS A 90 17.79 -3.76 -4.70
C LYS A 90 17.44 -4.64 -3.51
N GLU A 91 18.18 -4.52 -2.41
CA GLU A 91 18.03 -5.31 -1.20
C GLU A 91 16.71 -4.99 -0.51
N THR A 92 16.42 -3.71 -0.31
CA THR A 92 15.16 -3.21 0.29
C THR A 92 13.94 -3.54 -0.57
N ALA A 93 14.07 -3.47 -1.91
CA ALA A 93 13.02 -3.92 -2.83
C ALA A 93 12.75 -5.43 -2.73
N ILE A 94 13.80 -6.25 -2.66
CA ILE A 94 13.67 -7.71 -2.48
C ILE A 94 13.04 -8.03 -1.12
N GLU A 95 13.45 -7.33 -0.06
CA GLU A 95 12.86 -7.52 1.25
C GLU A 95 11.37 -7.18 1.25
N ALA A 96 10.99 -6.01 0.74
CA ALA A 96 9.60 -5.61 0.56
C ALA A 96 8.77 -6.68 -0.17
N VAL A 97 9.27 -7.18 -1.30
CA VAL A 97 8.63 -8.28 -2.05
C VAL A 97 8.45 -9.53 -1.19
N ASN A 98 9.50 -9.96 -0.48
CA ASN A 98 9.47 -11.16 0.35
C ASN A 98 8.49 -11.02 1.52
N LYS A 99 8.50 -9.88 2.23
CA LYS A 99 7.57 -9.61 3.33
C LYS A 99 6.13 -9.56 2.83
N TYR A 100 5.86 -8.97 1.67
CA TYR A 100 4.52 -8.96 1.07
C TYR A 100 4.02 -10.38 0.82
N ARG A 101 4.81 -11.25 0.18
CA ARG A 101 4.41 -12.63 -0.11
C ARG A 101 4.03 -13.41 1.15
N LEU A 102 4.77 -13.22 2.23
CA LEU A 102 4.57 -13.92 3.50
C LEU A 102 3.44 -13.34 4.35
N ASN A 103 3.06 -12.08 4.12
CA ASN A 103 2.17 -11.33 5.02
C ASN A 103 1.00 -10.63 4.30
N ARG A 104 0.74 -10.96 3.03
CA ARG A 104 -0.40 -10.43 2.28
C ARG A 104 -1.71 -10.67 3.05
N GLY A 105 -2.56 -9.64 3.09
CA GLY A 105 -3.84 -9.68 3.80
C GLY A 105 -3.77 -9.35 5.30
N LYS A 106 -2.58 -9.13 5.88
CA LYS A 106 -2.44 -8.72 7.29
C LYS A 106 -2.70 -7.22 7.56
N GLY A 107 -3.03 -6.45 6.52
CA GLY A 107 -3.19 -4.99 6.60
C GLY A 107 -1.87 -4.24 6.40
N TRP A 108 -1.98 -2.97 6.05
CA TRP A 108 -0.82 -2.19 5.60
C TRP A 108 0.04 -1.70 6.74
N TYR A 109 -0.59 -1.30 7.85
CA TYR A 109 0.13 -0.92 9.07
C TYR A 109 1.03 -2.07 9.55
N LYS A 110 0.51 -3.31 9.54
CA LYS A 110 1.30 -4.48 9.95
C LYS A 110 2.46 -4.78 9.00
N LEU A 111 2.25 -4.60 7.69
CA LEU A 111 3.32 -4.76 6.71
C LEU A 111 4.44 -3.72 6.88
N ALA A 112 4.07 -2.47 7.21
CA ALA A 112 5.03 -1.40 7.50
C ALA A 112 5.86 -1.72 8.75
N GLU A 113 5.23 -2.13 9.85
CA GLU A 113 5.95 -2.57 11.06
C GLU A 113 6.94 -3.71 10.77
N ILE A 114 6.52 -4.70 9.99
CA ILE A 114 7.36 -5.86 9.64
C ILE A 114 8.59 -5.46 8.82
N LEU A 115 8.50 -4.36 8.07
CA LEU A 115 9.58 -3.79 7.28
C LEU A 115 10.47 -2.83 8.08
N GLY A 116 10.16 -2.57 9.35
CA GLY A 116 10.87 -1.58 10.16
C GLY A 116 10.55 -0.14 9.74
N VAL A 117 9.38 0.10 9.15
CA VAL A 117 8.90 1.45 8.84
C VAL A 117 8.22 2.02 10.07
N GLU A 118 8.57 3.25 10.43
CA GLU A 118 7.88 4.00 11.48
C GLU A 118 6.51 4.45 10.96
N THR A 119 5.45 3.84 11.46
CA THR A 119 4.07 4.10 11.02
C THR A 119 3.51 5.45 11.45
N GLU A 120 4.16 6.10 12.42
CA GLU A 120 3.86 7.48 12.84
C GLU A 120 4.74 8.52 12.14
N SER A 121 5.64 8.09 11.25
CA SER A 121 6.48 8.99 10.47
C SER A 121 5.65 9.85 9.51
N LYS A 122 6.17 11.04 9.20
CA LYS A 122 5.53 11.96 8.24
C LYS A 122 5.40 11.32 6.87
N GLU A 123 6.37 10.50 6.50
CA GLU A 123 6.48 9.80 5.22
C GLU A 123 5.38 8.74 5.07
N PHE A 124 5.16 7.93 6.11
CA PHE A 124 4.09 6.92 6.09
C PHE A 124 2.70 7.57 6.10
N LEU A 125 2.51 8.63 6.90
CA LEU A 125 1.25 9.38 6.92
C LEU A 125 1.00 10.10 5.57
N ALA A 126 2.03 10.64 4.94
CA ALA A 126 1.93 11.21 3.59
C ALA A 126 1.53 10.14 2.56
N LEU A 127 2.10 8.94 2.66
CA LEU A 127 1.71 7.80 1.81
C LEU A 127 0.25 7.40 2.04
N LYS A 128 -0.26 7.47 3.28
CA LYS A 128 -1.68 7.21 3.59
C LYS A 128 -2.61 8.17 2.83
N LEU A 129 -2.17 9.42 2.67
CA LEU A 129 -2.94 10.48 2.01
C LEU A 129 -2.86 10.42 0.48
N GLY A 130 -1.75 9.94 -0.10
CA GLY A 130 -1.58 9.96 -1.56
C GLY A 130 -0.37 9.22 -2.10
N HIS A 131 -0.20 9.31 -3.42
CA HIS A 131 0.97 8.87 -4.16
C HIS A 131 1.56 10.03 -4.97
N ASP A 132 2.83 9.90 -5.34
CA ASP A 132 3.60 10.89 -6.11
C ASP A 132 4.08 10.33 -7.47
N LEU A 133 3.40 9.30 -7.98
CA LEU A 133 3.75 8.64 -9.25
C LEU A 133 3.66 9.53 -10.50
N GLU A 134 2.88 10.63 -10.49
CA GLU A 134 2.59 11.39 -11.72
C GLU A 134 3.77 12.20 -12.29
N GLY A 135 4.90 12.34 -11.58
CA GLY A 135 6.13 13.00 -12.06
C GLY A 135 5.95 14.52 -12.27
N GLY A 136 6.94 15.40 -12.10
CA GLY A 136 8.34 15.29 -11.72
C GLY A 136 8.92 16.72 -11.67
N SER A 137 9.98 16.90 -10.87
CA SER A 137 10.66 18.16 -10.53
C SER A 137 9.98 19.03 -9.46
N LYS A 138 10.78 19.36 -8.44
CA LYS A 138 10.49 20.08 -7.18
C LYS A 138 9.83 19.21 -6.10
N GLN A 139 10.69 18.84 -5.16
CA GLN A 139 10.38 18.60 -3.75
C GLN A 139 8.95 18.98 -3.30
N ASP A 140 8.29 18.03 -2.64
CA ASP A 140 7.39 18.24 -1.50
C ASP A 140 5.97 18.82 -1.68
N GLN A 141 5.53 19.36 -2.82
CA GLN A 141 4.38 20.29 -2.73
C GLN A 141 2.93 19.75 -2.71
N VAL A 142 2.62 18.47 -2.95
CA VAL A 142 1.19 18.05 -3.00
C VAL A 142 0.73 17.22 -1.79
N ALA A 143 1.63 16.52 -1.10
CA ALA A 143 1.29 15.81 0.14
C ALA A 143 1.65 16.60 1.41
N TYR A 144 2.71 17.43 1.40
CA TYR A 144 3.11 18.21 2.57
C TYR A 144 2.25 19.47 2.81
N SER A 145 1.64 20.06 1.77
CA SER A 145 0.87 21.32 1.90
C SER A 145 -0.50 21.15 2.57
N ASN A 146 -1.12 19.97 2.48
CA ASN A 146 -2.41 19.69 3.11
C ASN A 146 -2.32 19.15 4.54
N TYR A 147 -1.18 18.57 4.94
CA TYR A 147 -1.04 18.01 6.30
C TYR A 147 -1.00 19.11 7.40
N GLY A 148 -0.55 20.33 7.06
CA GLY A 148 -0.62 21.49 7.96
C GLY A 148 -1.99 22.19 8.01
N ARG A 149 -2.71 22.25 6.88
CA ARG A 149 -3.92 23.09 6.75
C ARG A 149 -5.19 22.50 7.37
N GLY A 150 -5.15 21.24 7.80
CA GLY A 150 -6.28 20.52 8.41
C GLY A 150 -6.23 20.42 9.93
N LYS A 151 -5.08 20.64 10.56
CA LYS A 151 -4.94 20.57 12.03
C LYS A 151 -5.40 21.84 12.74
N ASP A 152 -5.41 22.97 12.04
CA ASP A 152 -5.76 24.28 12.61
C ASP A 152 -7.29 24.53 12.69
N ARG A 153 -8.13 23.54 12.34
CA ARG A 153 -9.60 23.68 12.31
C ARG A 153 -10.36 22.67 13.17
N LEU A 154 -9.67 21.99 14.08
CA LEU A 154 -10.27 21.00 14.99
C LEU A 154 -10.25 21.41 16.47
N PHE A 155 -9.82 22.64 16.77
CA PHE A 155 -9.82 23.21 18.12
C PHE A 155 -10.30 24.67 18.17
N ASP A 156 -11.30 25.02 17.36
CA ASP A 156 -12.12 26.23 17.53
C ASP A 156 -13.59 25.82 17.72
#